data_AF-A0A3M1J5X7-F1
#
_entry.id   AF-A0A3M1J5X7-F1
#
_cell.length_a   1.000
_cell.length_b   1.000
_cell.length_c   1.000
_cell.angle_alpha   90.00
_cell.angle_beta   90.00
_cell.angle_gamma   90.00
#
_symmetry.space_group_name_H-M   'P 1'
#
loop_
_entity.id
_entity.type
_entity.pdbx_description
1 polymer ?
#
loop_
_entity_poly.entity_id
_entity_poly.type
_entity_poly.pdbx_seq_one_letter_code
_entity_poly.pdbx_strand_id
1 'polypeptide(L)'
;MVKFKHFLWWWWMLLSGLSSLLGQTLIYEYYGVDEGLSSRLVEDIIFDQCGYVWIATENGLDRFDGDEFQHFSHLPNSTGPAVLSYDKVVDLALTADGKIMIFYERLSPSFDVLDPISLEVKKVDVGLKVKASGKARAFYC
;
A
#
# COMPACT_ATOMS: atom_id res chain seq x y z
N MET A 1 19.95 -68.36 3.63
CA MET A 1 18.83 -67.92 2.77
C MET A 1 18.16 -66.68 3.41
N VAL A 2 18.87 -65.55 3.52
CA VAL A 2 18.33 -64.26 4.06
C VAL A 2 19.08 -63.10 3.39
N LYS A 3 18.76 -62.78 2.13
CA LYS A 3 19.27 -61.56 1.45
C LYS A 3 18.23 -60.85 0.57
N PHE A 4 16.96 -61.25 0.62
CA PHE A 4 15.92 -60.68 -0.27
C PHE A 4 14.89 -59.80 0.46
N LYS A 5 14.81 -59.87 1.80
CA LYS A 5 13.78 -59.17 2.59
C LYS A 5 14.01 -57.66 2.69
N HIS A 6 15.26 -57.20 2.66
CA HIS A 6 15.59 -55.78 2.73
C HIS A 6 15.35 -55.05 1.39
N PHE A 7 15.43 -55.75 0.26
CA PHE A 7 15.19 -55.15 -1.07
C PHE A 7 13.75 -54.67 -1.24
N LEU A 8 12.78 -55.46 -0.75
CA LEU A 8 11.36 -55.08 -0.77
C LEU A 8 11.06 -53.85 0.11
N TRP A 9 11.78 -53.70 1.22
CA TRP A 9 11.58 -52.59 2.16
C TRP A 9 12.14 -51.27 1.60
N TRP A 10 13.27 -51.34 0.89
CA TRP A 10 13.84 -50.21 0.17
C TRP A 10 12.98 -49.80 -1.02
N TRP A 11 12.37 -50.77 -1.72
CA TRP A 11 11.41 -50.52 -2.80
C TRP A 11 10.14 -49.85 -2.30
N TRP A 12 9.67 -50.23 -1.10
CA TRP A 12 8.51 -49.62 -0.46
C TRP A 12 8.80 -48.19 0.02
N MET A 13 10.00 -47.92 0.55
CA MET A 13 10.44 -46.55 0.84
C MET A 13 10.55 -45.70 -0.43
N LEU A 14 11.11 -46.23 -1.52
CA LEU A 14 11.19 -45.56 -2.82
C LEU A 14 9.81 -45.25 -3.42
N LEU A 15 8.83 -46.15 -3.28
CA LEU A 15 7.45 -45.89 -3.74
C LEU A 15 6.68 -44.91 -2.86
N SER A 16 6.96 -44.85 -1.55
CA SER A 16 6.30 -43.89 -0.64
C SER A 16 6.74 -42.44 -0.84
N GLY A 17 7.90 -42.22 -1.49
CA GLY A 17 8.42 -40.88 -1.82
C GLY A 17 7.76 -40.21 -3.03
N LEU A 18 6.91 -40.91 -3.77
CA LEU A 18 6.13 -40.40 -4.91
C LEU A 18 4.77 -39.81 -4.48
N SER A 19 4.70 -39.25 -3.26
CA SER A 19 3.54 -38.47 -2.85
C SER A 19 3.52 -37.19 -3.70
N SER A 20 2.49 -37.07 -4.54
CA SER A 20 2.33 -36.02 -5.54
C SER A 20 2.66 -34.63 -5.00
N LEU A 21 3.68 -34.00 -5.58
CA LEU A 21 3.87 -32.55 -5.53
C LEU A 21 2.75 -31.90 -6.34
N LEU A 22 1.53 -31.88 -5.81
CA LEU A 22 0.47 -31.04 -6.37
C LEU A 22 0.88 -29.60 -6.07
N GLY A 23 1.16 -28.82 -7.13
CA GLY A 23 1.39 -27.39 -7.00
C GLY A 23 0.19 -26.73 -6.32
N GLN A 24 0.44 -25.75 -5.47
CA GLN A 24 -0.62 -25.01 -4.79
C GLN A 24 -1.51 -24.30 -5.82
N THR A 25 -2.83 -24.44 -5.69
CA THR A 25 -3.79 -23.63 -6.43
C THR A 25 -3.63 -22.18 -5.98
N LEU A 26 -3.42 -21.27 -6.94
CA LEU A 26 -3.41 -19.84 -6.65
C LEU A 26 -4.84 -19.41 -6.26
N ILE A 27 -5.03 -19.04 -5.00
CA ILE A 27 -6.24 -18.37 -4.53
C ILE A 27 -5.97 -16.88 -4.60
N TYR A 28 -6.84 -16.14 -5.29
CA TYR A 28 -6.84 -14.69 -5.29
C TYR A 28 -8.02 -14.21 -4.44
N GLU A 29 -7.81 -13.12 -3.72
CA GLU A 29 -8.89 -12.35 -3.10
C GLU A 29 -8.92 -10.97 -3.78
N TYR A 30 -10.12 -10.47 -4.01
CA TYR A 30 -10.33 -9.16 -4.61
C TYR A 30 -10.81 -8.22 -3.53
N TYR A 31 -10.13 -7.08 -3.42
CA TYR A 31 -10.54 -5.98 -2.58
C TYR A 31 -10.81 -4.77 -3.47
N GLY A 32 -12.03 -4.27 -3.42
CA GLY A 32 -12.48 -3.07 -4.08
C GLY A 32 -13.32 -2.22 -3.13
N VAL A 33 -14.16 -1.37 -3.71
CA VAL A 33 -14.96 -0.41 -2.94
C VAL A 33 -15.98 -1.12 -2.04
N ASP A 34 -16.49 -2.27 -2.48
CA ASP A 34 -17.50 -3.02 -1.73
C ASP A 34 -16.88 -3.70 -0.49
N GLU A 35 -15.56 -3.93 -0.50
CA GLU A 35 -14.76 -4.46 0.61
C GLU A 35 -14.14 -3.38 1.50
N GLY A 36 -14.32 -2.09 1.16
CA GLY A 36 -13.91 -0.96 2.01
C GLY A 36 -12.83 -0.05 1.41
N LEU A 37 -12.31 -0.35 0.22
CA LEU A 37 -11.37 0.55 -0.48
C LEU A 37 -12.07 1.87 -0.87
N SER A 38 -11.42 3.00 -0.68
CA SER A 38 -12.06 4.31 -0.87
C SER A 38 -12.30 4.71 -2.34
N SER A 39 -11.53 4.12 -3.26
CA SER A 39 -11.71 4.33 -4.70
C SER A 39 -11.25 3.13 -5.51
N ARG A 40 -11.86 2.93 -6.68
CA ARG A 40 -11.43 1.92 -7.67
C ARG A 40 -10.15 2.33 -8.40
N LEU A 41 -9.77 3.60 -8.31
CA LEU A 41 -8.58 4.16 -8.94
C LEU A 41 -7.46 4.18 -7.92
N VAL A 42 -6.67 3.11 -7.93
CA VAL A 42 -5.44 2.95 -7.15
C VAL A 42 -4.27 3.50 -7.96
N GLU A 43 -3.53 4.43 -7.38
CA GLU A 43 -2.40 5.11 -8.02
C GLU A 43 -1.07 4.48 -7.58
N ASP A 44 -0.94 4.08 -6.31
CA ASP A 44 0.27 3.46 -5.77
C ASP A 44 0.00 2.58 -4.54
N ILE A 45 0.91 1.63 -4.25
CA ILE A 45 0.82 0.71 -3.10
C ILE A 45 2.21 0.51 -2.48
N ILE A 46 2.32 0.72 -1.16
CA ILE A 46 3.53 0.42 -0.38
C ILE A 46 3.22 -0.43 0.85
N PHE A 47 4.25 -1.09 1.38
CA PHE A 47 4.18 -1.84 2.64
C PHE A 47 5.03 -1.15 3.68
N ASP A 48 4.46 -0.83 4.83
CA ASP A 48 5.24 -0.26 5.93
C ASP A 48 5.98 -1.34 6.73
N GLN A 49 6.80 -0.90 7.68
CA GLN A 49 7.57 -1.80 8.55
C GLN A 49 6.71 -2.46 9.65
N CYS A 50 5.48 -1.98 9.85
CA CYS A 50 4.52 -2.53 10.81
C CYS A 50 3.66 -3.64 10.21
N GLY A 51 3.77 -3.89 8.90
CA GLY A 51 3.01 -4.92 8.19
C GLY A 51 1.69 -4.41 7.59
N TYR A 52 1.43 -3.10 7.60
CA TYR A 52 0.27 -2.54 6.93
C TYR A 52 0.55 -2.26 5.45
N VAL A 53 -0.48 -2.40 4.64
CA VAL A 53 -0.48 -1.98 3.24
C VAL A 53 -1.07 -0.58 3.17
N TRP A 54 -0.37 0.32 2.49
CA TRP A 54 -0.84 1.68 2.24
C TRP A 54 -1.11 1.85 0.76
N ILE A 55 -2.30 2.35 0.43
CA ILE A 55 -2.85 2.36 -0.92
C ILE A 55 -3.24 3.80 -1.25
N ALA A 56 -2.51 4.42 -2.15
CA ALA A 56 -2.86 5.72 -2.71
C ALA A 56 -4.01 5.58 -3.68
N THR A 57 -5.02 6.41 -3.52
CA THR A 57 -6.20 6.42 -4.38
C THR A 57 -6.58 7.83 -4.79
N GLU A 58 -7.46 7.93 -5.79
CA GLU A 58 -8.02 9.23 -6.19
C GLU A 58 -8.82 9.93 -5.09
N ASN A 59 -9.33 9.20 -4.09
CA ASN A 59 -10.15 9.74 -3.01
C ASN A 59 -9.43 9.80 -1.65
N GLY A 60 -8.13 9.51 -1.61
CA GLY A 60 -7.35 9.60 -0.37
C GLY A 60 -6.30 8.51 -0.27
N LEU A 61 -6.02 8.13 0.97
CA LEU A 61 -5.08 7.08 1.33
C LEU A 61 -5.83 6.03 2.13
N ASP A 62 -5.71 4.76 1.75
CA ASP A 62 -6.25 3.64 2.52
C ASP A 62 -5.11 2.85 3.18
N ARG A 63 -5.30 2.49 4.44
CA ARG A 63 -4.46 1.55 5.19
C ARG A 63 -5.21 0.24 5.36
N PHE A 64 -4.58 -0.86 5.00
CA PHE A 64 -5.14 -2.20 5.12
C PHE A 64 -4.28 -3.08 6.02
N ASP A 65 -4.90 -3.79 6.95
CA ASP A 65 -4.24 -4.66 7.93
C ASP A 65 -4.33 -6.16 7.61
N GLY A 66 -5.03 -6.52 6.53
CA GLY A 66 -5.34 -7.90 6.15
C GLY A 66 -6.82 -8.26 6.32
N ASP A 67 -7.58 -7.46 7.05
CA ASP A 67 -9.02 -7.68 7.31
C ASP A 67 -9.84 -6.42 7.05
N GLU A 68 -9.41 -5.26 7.58
CA GLU A 68 -10.14 -4.00 7.51
C GLU A 68 -9.36 -2.86 6.82
N PHE A 69 -10.10 -2.00 6.13
CA PHE A 69 -9.58 -0.75 5.55
C PHE A 69 -9.85 0.44 6.48
N GLN A 70 -8.80 1.23 6.72
CA GLN A 70 -8.90 2.55 7.34
C GLN A 70 -8.57 3.63 6.31
N HIS A 71 -9.52 4.54 6.11
CA HIS A 71 -9.46 5.56 5.08
C HIS A 71 -9.03 6.91 5.65
N PHE A 72 -8.13 7.61 4.96
CA PHE A 72 -7.66 8.96 5.28
C PHE A 72 -7.92 9.87 4.08
N SER A 73 -8.58 11.01 4.30
CA SER A 73 -8.87 11.99 3.23
C SER A 73 -8.74 13.42 3.71
N HIS A 74 -8.90 14.37 2.79
CA HIS A 74 -8.98 15.80 3.13
C HIS A 74 -10.27 16.14 3.88
N LEU A 75 -11.30 15.31 3.74
CA LEU A 75 -12.57 15.50 4.40
C LEU A 75 -12.56 14.89 5.81
N PRO A 76 -13.19 15.57 6.80
CA PRO A 76 -13.19 15.12 8.19
C PRO A 76 -14.11 13.92 8.46
N ASN A 77 -14.77 13.37 7.43
CA ASN A 77 -15.66 12.22 7.54
C ASN A 77 -14.97 10.88 7.20
N SER A 78 -13.64 10.89 7.09
CA SER A 78 -12.83 9.69 6.93
C SER A 78 -12.80 8.84 8.22
N THR A 79 -12.51 7.54 8.10
CA THR A 79 -12.45 6.62 9.26
C THR A 79 -11.13 6.70 10.01
N GLY A 80 -10.10 7.25 9.38
CA GLY A 80 -8.80 7.53 9.96
C GLY A 80 -8.82 8.74 10.90
N PRO A 81 -7.90 8.80 11.89
CA PRO A 81 -7.84 9.89 12.85
C PRO A 81 -7.26 11.19 12.28
N ALA A 82 -6.66 11.17 11.10
CA ALA A 82 -5.94 12.29 10.52
C ALA A 82 -6.54 12.76 9.20
N VAL A 83 -6.44 14.08 8.99
CA VAL A 83 -6.92 14.76 7.78
C VAL A 83 -5.73 15.05 6.88
N LEU A 84 -5.83 14.65 5.63
CA LEU A 84 -4.81 14.89 4.60
C LEU A 84 -4.90 16.33 4.05
N SER A 85 -3.81 16.82 3.50
CA SER A 85 -3.78 18.13 2.85
C SER A 85 -4.64 18.20 1.58
N TYR A 86 -4.78 17.09 0.84
CA TYR A 86 -5.57 16.97 -0.40
C TYR A 86 -6.13 15.55 -0.53
N ASP A 87 -7.16 15.37 -1.37
CA ASP A 87 -7.80 14.06 -1.58
C ASP A 87 -7.04 13.18 -2.56
N LYS A 88 -6.62 13.70 -3.72
CA LYS A 88 -5.98 12.88 -4.76
C LYS A 88 -4.53 12.56 -4.42
N VAL A 89 -4.29 11.37 -3.89
CA VAL A 89 -2.95 10.83 -3.61
C VAL A 89 -2.46 10.07 -4.84
N VAL A 90 -1.26 10.40 -5.32
CA VAL A 90 -0.75 9.87 -6.59
C VAL A 90 0.51 9.03 -6.45
N ASP A 91 1.25 9.17 -5.35
CA ASP A 91 2.51 8.47 -5.14
C ASP A 91 2.83 8.43 -3.63
N LEU A 92 3.43 7.33 -3.18
CA LEU A 92 3.86 7.13 -1.81
C LEU A 92 5.34 6.79 -1.76
N ALA A 93 6.06 7.33 -0.78
CA ALA A 93 7.45 6.94 -0.55
C ALA A 93 7.73 6.71 0.92
N LEU A 94 8.53 5.69 1.22
CA LEU A 94 9.05 5.46 2.55
C LEU A 94 10.30 6.31 2.78
N THR A 95 10.33 6.98 3.92
CA THR A 95 11.55 7.60 4.44
C THR A 95 12.42 6.55 5.14
N ALA A 96 13.71 6.86 5.33
CA ALA A 96 14.63 5.97 6.04
C ALA A 96 14.24 5.71 7.51
N ASP A 97 13.51 6.63 8.13
CA ASP A 97 12.94 6.49 9.48
C ASP A 97 11.57 5.81 9.50
N GLY A 98 11.11 5.26 8.37
CA GLY A 98 9.89 4.46 8.29
C GLY A 98 8.59 5.26 8.22
N LYS A 99 8.66 6.59 8.01
CA LYS A 99 7.50 7.43 7.74
C LYS A 99 7.10 7.35 6.27
N ILE A 100 5.87 7.77 6.00
CA ILE A 100 5.29 7.73 4.66
C ILE A 100 5.18 9.16 4.14
N MET A 101 5.86 9.45 3.05
CA MET A 101 5.63 10.65 2.26
C MET A 101 4.44 10.42 1.34
N ILE A 102 3.48 11.33 1.39
CA ILE A 102 2.23 11.28 0.63
C ILE A 102 2.29 12.41 -0.39
N PHE A 103 2.46 12.04 -1.65
CA PHE A 103 2.46 12.99 -2.74
C PHE A 103 1.09 13.07 -3.38
N TYR A 104 0.71 14.30 -3.70
CA TYR A 104 -0.57 14.62 -4.31
C TYR A 104 -0.38 14.97 -5.78
N GLU A 105 -1.49 15.26 -6.46
CA GLU A 105 -1.48 15.66 -7.86
C GLU A 105 -0.44 16.76 -8.19
N ARG A 106 -0.02 16.79 -9.46
CA ARG A 106 1.19 17.50 -9.95
C ARG A 106 1.28 18.99 -9.62
N LEU A 107 0.18 19.64 -9.27
CA LEU A 107 0.13 21.08 -8.97
C LEU A 107 0.04 21.39 -7.46
N SER A 108 0.05 20.36 -6.61
CA SER A 108 0.05 20.53 -5.17
C SER A 108 1.36 21.16 -4.69
N PRO A 109 1.32 22.31 -3.99
CA PRO A 109 2.51 23.05 -3.55
C PRO A 109 3.22 22.39 -2.35
N SER A 110 2.76 21.23 -1.92
CA SER A 110 3.15 20.57 -0.68
C SER A 110 2.85 19.08 -0.77
N PHE A 111 3.52 18.30 0.08
CA PHE A 111 3.23 16.90 0.32
C PHE A 111 3.08 16.67 1.82
N ASP A 112 2.44 15.58 2.22
CA ASP A 112 2.27 15.24 3.63
C ASP A 112 3.28 14.17 4.05
N VAL A 113 3.63 14.15 5.33
CA VAL A 113 4.43 13.08 5.95
C VAL A 113 3.61 12.50 7.08
N LEU A 114 3.35 11.20 7.00
CA LEU A 114 2.57 10.42 7.95
C LEU A 114 3.48 9.49 8.75
N ASP A 115 3.33 9.50 10.07
CA ASP A 115 3.89 8.48 10.95
C ASP A 115 2.93 7.28 11.02
N PRO A 116 3.32 6.07 10.58
CA PRO A 116 2.41 4.93 10.50
C PRO A 116 1.99 4.38 11.88
N ILE A 117 2.71 4.74 12.95
CA ILE A 117 2.42 4.29 14.32
C ILE A 117 1.51 5.28 15.02
N SER A 118 1.88 6.56 15.06
CA SER A 118 1.07 7.58 15.75
C SER A 118 -0.10 8.10 14.91
N LEU A 119 -0.07 7.85 13.60
CA LEU A 119 -1.02 8.37 12.61
C LEU A 119 -1.08 9.90 12.53
N GLU A 120 -0.05 10.58 13.01
CA GLU A 120 0.06 12.03 12.88
C GLU A 120 0.51 12.41 11.46
N VAL A 121 -0.20 13.37 10.86
CA VAL A 121 0.12 13.92 9.54
C VAL A 121 0.76 15.30 9.70
N LYS A 122 1.90 15.49 9.02
CA LYS A 122 2.58 16.78 8.91
C LYS A 122 2.68 17.22 7.47
N LYS A 123 2.06 18.36 7.17
CA LYS A 123 2.21 19.04 5.87
C LYS A 123 3.61 19.63 5.70
N VAL A 124 4.19 19.43 4.52
CA VAL A 124 5.50 19.98 4.12
C VAL A 124 5.36 20.75 2.82
N ASP A 125 5.52 22.08 2.90
CA ASP A 125 5.49 22.95 1.72
C ASP A 125 6.76 22.79 0.89
N VAL A 126 6.59 22.51 -0.41
CA VAL A 126 7.67 22.54 -1.39
C VAL A 126 7.93 24.01 -1.70
N GLY A 127 8.90 24.59 -1.00
CA GLY A 127 9.26 26.00 -1.09
C GLY A 127 9.83 26.41 -2.46
N LEU A 128 9.01 26.37 -3.52
CA LEU A 128 9.31 27.01 -4.79
C LEU A 128 9.11 28.52 -4.59
N LYS A 129 10.17 29.20 -4.14
CA LYS A 129 10.27 30.66 -4.27
C LYS A 129 10.41 31.00 -5.75
N VAL A 130 9.30 31.03 -6.46
CA VAL A 130 9.26 31.62 -7.80
C VAL A 130 9.53 33.11 -7.62
N LYS A 131 10.76 33.56 -7.92
CA LYS A 131 11.03 34.99 -8.13
C LYS A 131 10.30 35.41 -9.40
N ALA A 132 9.00 35.67 -9.29
CA ALA A 132 8.24 36.27 -10.37
C ALA A 132 8.67 37.74 -10.49
N SER A 133 9.64 38.04 -11.36
CA SER A 133 9.97 39.41 -11.76
C SER A 133 9.04 39.93 -12.87
N GLY A 134 7.83 39.39 -12.99
CA GLY A 134 6.87 39.75 -14.03
C GLY A 134 5.44 39.67 -13.52
N LYS A 135 4.61 40.65 -13.89
CA LYS A 135 3.17 40.69 -13.58
C LYS A 135 2.51 39.37 -13.99
N ALA A 136 2.08 38.58 -13.01
CA ALA A 136 1.18 37.46 -13.26
C ALA A 136 -0.14 38.04 -13.82
N ARG A 137 -0.44 37.73 -15.09
CA ARG A 137 -1.81 37.86 -15.61
C ARG A 137 -2.55 36.60 -15.17
N ALA A 138 -3.64 36.79 -14.44
CA ALA A 138 -4.57 35.71 -14.14
C ALA A 138 -5.17 35.24 -15.47
N PHE A 139 -4.84 34.02 -15.88
CA PHE A 139 -5.61 33.28 -16.87
C PHE A 139 -6.49 32.33 -16.06
N TYR A 140 -7.74 32.74 -15.88
CA TYR A 140 -8.83 31.80 -15.59
C TYR A 140 -9.37 31.37 -16.95
N CYS A 141 -9.37 30.07 -17.22
CA CYS A 141 -10.25 29.48 -18.22
C CYS A 141 -11.61 29.20 -17.58
#